data_AF-A0A1X0DUL6-F1
#
_entry.id   AF-A0A1X0DUL6-F1
#
_cell.length_a   1.000
_cell.length_b   1.000
_cell.length_c   1.000
_cell.angle_alpha   90.00
_cell.angle_beta   90.00
_cell.angle_gamma   90.00
#
_symmetry.space_group_name_H-M   'P 1'
#
loop_
_entity.id
_entity.type
_entity.pdbx_description
1 polymer ?
#
loop_
_entity_poly.entity_id
_entity_poly.type
_entity_poly.pdbx_seq_one_letter_code
_entity_poly.pdbx_strand_id
1 'polypeptide(L)'
;MAADYAANPPRPDEIRSVTINPAFLRKGRPTASDESSGKTPVFTVRLPQLVRSELSRRADAEGVSLSDLIRQAVVEYLSNHPVESR
;
A
#
# COMPACT_ATOMS: atom_id res chain seq x y z
N MET A 1 -9.88 -35.51 -13.16
CA MET A 1 -8.71 -35.17 -12.33
C MET A 1 -8.81 -35.77 -10.92
N ALA A 2 -9.88 -35.51 -10.14
CA ALA A 2 -10.00 -36.03 -8.77
C ALA A 2 -10.09 -37.57 -8.65
N ALA A 3 -10.75 -38.25 -9.58
CA ALA A 3 -10.94 -39.71 -9.53
C ALA A 3 -9.62 -40.51 -9.70
N ASP A 4 -8.65 -39.94 -10.41
CA ASP A 4 -7.39 -40.61 -10.74
C ASP A 4 -6.44 -40.67 -9.54
N TYR A 5 -6.40 -39.58 -8.75
CA TYR A 5 -5.68 -39.53 -7.48
C TYR A 5 -6.26 -40.46 -6.40
N ALA A 6 -7.56 -40.77 -6.47
CA ALA A 6 -8.20 -41.70 -5.54
C ALA A 6 -7.87 -43.16 -5.87
N ALA A 7 -7.74 -43.49 -7.17
CA ALA A 7 -7.36 -44.82 -7.63
C ALA A 7 -5.85 -45.08 -7.50
N ASN A 8 -5.04 -44.03 -7.64
CA ASN A 8 -3.58 -44.09 -7.63
C ASN A 8 -3.00 -43.04 -6.66
N PRO A 9 -3.03 -43.30 -5.34
CA PRO A 9 -2.45 -42.37 -4.38
C PRO A 9 -0.92 -42.29 -4.59
N PRO A 10 -0.32 -41.09 -4.55
CA PRO A 10 1.12 -40.92 -4.74
C PRO A 10 1.88 -41.65 -3.63
N ARG A 11 2.88 -42.44 -4.02
CA ARG A 11 3.68 -43.23 -3.09
C ARG A 11 4.83 -42.39 -2.53
N PRO A 12 5.27 -42.62 -1.28
CA PRO A 12 6.28 -41.76 -0.63
C PRO A 12 7.63 -41.68 -1.37
N ASP A 13 7.99 -42.69 -2.14
CA ASP A 13 9.19 -42.80 -2.97
C ASP A 13 9.12 -42.01 -4.28
N GLU A 14 7.92 -41.60 -4.70
CA GLU A 14 7.69 -40.81 -5.91
C GLU A 14 7.84 -39.30 -5.65
N ILE A 15 7.78 -38.86 -4.39
CA ILE A 15 7.86 -37.45 -3.99
C ILE A 15 9.33 -37.06 -3.74
N ARG A 16 9.99 -36.53 -4.77
CA ARG A 16 11.44 -36.21 -4.70
C ARG A 16 11.77 -34.88 -4.00
N SER A 17 10.95 -33.85 -4.17
CA SER A 17 11.04 -32.59 -3.42
C SER A 17 9.83 -31.69 -3.74
N VAL A 18 9.38 -30.91 -2.75
CA VAL A 18 8.34 -29.89 -2.94
C VAL A 18 9.00 -28.53 -2.72
N THR A 19 9.22 -27.78 -3.80
CA THR A 19 9.69 -26.39 -3.70
C THR A 19 8.49 -25.48 -3.47
N ILE A 20 8.24 -25.13 -2.22
CA ILE A 20 7.22 -24.14 -1.86
C ILE A 20 7.89 -22.76 -1.94
N ASN A 21 7.54 -21.97 -2.96
CA ASN A 21 7.95 -20.58 -3.01
C ASN A 21 6.95 -19.73 -2.19
N PRO A 22 7.35 -19.20 -1.02
CA PRO A 22 6.45 -18.44 -0.16
C PRO A 22 5.96 -17.13 -0.78
N ALA A 23 6.59 -16.63 -1.85
CA ALA A 23 6.17 -15.44 -2.58
C ALA A 23 4.84 -15.63 -3.34
N PHE A 24 4.45 -16.87 -3.66
CA PHE A 24 3.22 -17.18 -4.38
C PHE A 24 2.11 -17.73 -3.49
N LEU A 25 2.36 -17.90 -2.19
CA LEU A 25 1.30 -18.26 -1.25
C LEU A 25 0.36 -17.07 -1.11
N ARG A 26 -0.96 -17.32 -1.20
CA ARG A 26 -1.97 -16.35 -0.80
C ARG A 26 -1.74 -16.04 0.69
N LYS A 27 -1.00 -14.98 0.97
CA LYS A 27 -0.97 -14.38 2.31
C LYS A 27 -2.42 -14.04 2.61
N GLY A 28 -2.97 -14.61 3.67
CA GLY A 28 -4.34 -14.32 4.09
C GLY A 28 -4.52 -12.84 4.41
N ARG A 29 -5.62 -12.49 5.10
CA ARG A 29 -5.77 -11.13 5.64
C ARG A 29 -4.52 -10.80 6.48
N PRO A 30 -3.78 -9.72 6.19
CA PRO A 30 -2.59 -9.36 6.96
C PRO A 30 -2.96 -9.24 8.44
N THR A 31 -2.32 -10.04 9.29
CA THR A 31 -2.35 -9.83 10.74
C THR A 31 -1.47 -8.63 11.05
N ALA A 32 -1.94 -7.74 11.92
CA ALA A 32 -1.41 -6.40 12.19
C ALA A 32 0.02 -6.33 12.80
N SER A 33 0.83 -7.38 12.63
CA SER A 33 2.16 -7.55 13.20
C SER A 33 3.31 -7.32 12.21
N ASP A 34 3.05 -7.11 10.93
CA ASP A 34 4.01 -6.39 10.08
C ASP A 34 3.87 -4.92 10.49
N GLU A 35 4.89 -4.34 11.14
CA GLU A 35 4.97 -2.97 11.66
C GLU A 35 3.79 -2.13 11.18
N SER A 36 2.71 -2.11 11.97
CA SER A 36 1.51 -1.42 11.55
C SER A 36 1.93 0.01 11.28
N SER A 37 2.01 0.39 10.02
CA SER A 37 2.07 1.78 9.62
C SER A 37 0.82 2.38 10.24
N GLY A 38 1.00 2.94 11.45
CA GLY A 38 -0.10 3.41 12.26
C GLY A 38 -0.91 4.36 11.39
N LYS A 39 -2.24 4.30 11.48
CA LYS A 39 -3.10 5.20 10.71
C LYS A 39 -2.51 6.61 10.82
N THR A 40 -2.09 7.19 9.68
CA THR A 40 -1.55 8.54 9.68
C THR A 40 -2.58 9.44 10.37
N PRO A 41 -2.20 10.18 11.41
CA PRO A 41 -3.15 10.99 12.15
C PRO A 41 -3.80 12.01 11.21
N VAL A 42 -5.10 12.21 11.37
CA VAL A 42 -5.85 13.15 10.53
C VAL A 42 -5.46 14.58 10.93
N PHE A 43 -5.06 15.39 9.96
CA PHE A 43 -4.78 16.81 10.13
C PHE A 43 -5.82 17.64 9.38
N THR A 44 -6.52 18.52 10.09
CA THR A 44 -7.57 19.38 9.49
C THR A 44 -7.03 20.78 9.28
N VAL A 45 -7.08 21.27 8.03
CA VAL A 45 -6.64 22.62 7.66
C VAL A 45 -7.80 23.41 7.10
N ARG A 46 -7.93 24.67 7.52
CA ARG A 46 -8.89 25.61 6.92
C ARG A 46 -8.18 26.38 5.81
N LEU A 47 -8.75 26.30 4.60
CA LEU A 47 -8.26 27.00 3.43
C LEU A 47 -9.35 27.92 2.87
N PRO A 48 -8.99 29.08 2.30
CA PRO A 48 -9.93 29.87 1.52
C PRO A 48 -10.57 29.06 0.40
N GLN A 49 -11.84 29.33 0.08
CA GLN A 49 -12.58 28.57 -0.93
C GLN A 49 -11.87 28.52 -2.29
N LEU A 50 -11.28 29.65 -2.71
CA LEU A 50 -10.52 29.74 -3.95
C LEU A 50 -9.37 28.72 -4.01
N VAL A 51 -8.60 28.61 -2.92
CA VAL A 51 -7.47 27.68 -2.83
C VAL A 51 -7.97 26.24 -2.87
N ARG A 52 -9.06 25.94 -2.16
CA ARG A 52 -9.65 24.60 -2.16
C ARG A 52 -10.12 24.17 -3.55
N SER A 53 -10.77 25.07 -4.29
CA SER A 53 -11.21 24.81 -5.66
C SER A 53 -10.03 24.52 -6.60
N GLU A 54 -8.95 25.29 -6.46
CA GLU A 54 -7.73 25.08 -7.24
C GLU A 54 -7.04 23.76 -6.94
N LEU A 55 -6.94 23.37 -5.67
CA LEU A 55 -6.39 22.07 -5.29
C LEU A 55 -7.22 20.91 -5.83
N SER A 56 -8.55 21.01 -5.78
CA SER A 56 -9.43 19.98 -6.36
C SER A 56 -9.20 19.84 -7.86
N ARG A 57 -9.17 20.96 -8.59
CA ARG A 57 -8.95 20.97 -10.04
C ARG A 57 -7.61 20.35 -10.42
N ARG A 58 -6.55 20.63 -9.66
CA ARG A 58 -5.21 20.03 -9.88
C ARG A 58 -5.21 18.53 -9.59
N ALA A 59 -5.81 18.12 -8.47
CA ALA A 59 -5.90 16.70 -8.11
C ALA A 59 -6.65 15.90 -9.20
N ASP A 60 -7.74 16.45 -9.73
CA ASP A 60 -8.50 15.84 -10.82
C ASP A 60 -7.68 15.75 -12.12
N ALA A 61 -6.93 16.80 -12.46
CA ALA A 61 -6.07 16.83 -13.64
C ALA A 61 -4.90 15.85 -13.56
N GLU A 62 -4.35 15.64 -12.36
CA GLU A 62 -3.24 14.72 -12.10
C GLU A 62 -3.71 13.27 -11.81
N GLY A 63 -5.01 13.06 -11.62
CA GLY A 63 -5.58 11.75 -11.31
C GLY A 63 -5.21 11.24 -9.91
N VAL A 64 -4.91 12.14 -8.97
CA VAL A 64 -4.51 11.82 -7.59
C VAL A 64 -5.57 12.28 -6.59
N SER A 65 -5.54 11.73 -5.37
CA SER A 65 -6.45 12.21 -4.32
C SER A 65 -6.01 13.59 -3.81
N LEU A 66 -6.96 14.42 -3.39
CA LEU A 66 -6.68 15.73 -2.78
C LEU A 66 -5.73 15.61 -1.58
N SER A 67 -5.87 14.55 -0.78
CA SER A 67 -4.99 14.30 0.37
C SER A 67 -3.56 13.95 -0.05
N ASP A 68 -3.38 13.23 -1.16
CA ASP A 68 -2.04 12.91 -1.67
C ASP A 68 -1.36 14.14 -2.27
N LEU A 69 -2.10 14.93 -3.06
CA LEU A 69 -1.60 16.19 -3.59
C LEU A 69 -1.12 17.12 -2.46
N ILE A 70 -1.92 17.28 -1.40
CA ILE A 70 -1.56 18.10 -0.24
C ILE A 70 -0.31 17.53 0.46
N ARG A 71 -0.23 16.21 0.64
CA ARG A 71 0.95 15.58 1.25
C ARG A 71 2.22 15.82 0.44
N GLN A 72 2.15 15.64 -0.88
CA GLN A 72 3.27 15.90 -1.77
C GLN A 72 3.71 17.36 -1.71
N ALA A 73 2.77 18.31 -1.80
CA ALA A 73 3.07 19.73 -1.72
C ALA A 73 3.71 20.14 -0.39
N VAL A 74 3.28 19.56 0.73
CA VAL A 74 3.88 19.82 2.05
C VAL A 74 5.31 19.28 2.12
N VAL A 75 5.55 18.06 1.63
CA VAL A 75 6.90 17.48 1.57
C VAL A 75 7.82 18.33 0.70
N GLU A 76 7.37 18.69 -0.49
CA GLU A 76 8.11 19.56 -1.42
C GLU A 76 8.45 20.92 -0.76
N TYR A 77 7.48 21.56 -0.13
CA TYR A 77 7.69 22.83 0.56
C TYR A 77 8.77 22.71 1.64
N LEU A 78 8.72 21.68 2.49
CA LEU A 78 9.70 21.47 3.57
C LEU A 78 11.09 21.11 3.04
N SER A 79 11.19 20.33 1.96
CA SER A 79 12.46 20.03 1.30
C SER A 79 13.11 21.29 0.72
N ASN A 80 12.32 22.21 0.19
CA ASN A 80 12.80 23.46 -0.40
C ASN A 80 13.03 24.59 0.63
N HIS A 81 12.47 24.47 1.84
CA HIS A 81 12.58 25.47 2.90
C HIS A 81 12.98 24.81 4.23
N PRO A 82 14.20 24.21 4.31
CA PRO A 82 14.67 23.63 5.54
C PRO A 82 14.80 24.71 6.61
N VAL A 83 14.27 24.43 7.80
CA VAL A 83 14.55 25.26 8.97
C VAL A 83 15.93 24.86 9.46
N GLU A 84 16.90 25.77 9.43
CA GLU A 84 18.19 25.55 10.07
C GLU A 84 17.96 25.17 11.54
N SER A 85 18.33 23.95 11.91
CA SER A 85 18.24 23.50 13.30
C SER A 85 19.20 24.34 14.14
N ARG A 86 18.63 25.15 15.03
CA ARG A 86 19.38 25.95 16.00
C ARG A 86 19.87 25.11 17.17
#